data_AF-A0A5S3N5S7-F1
#
_entry.id   AF-A0A5S3N5S7-F1
#
_cell.length_a   1.000
_cell.length_b   1.000
_cell.length_c   1.000
_cell.angle_alpha   90.00
_cell.angle_beta   90.00
_cell.angle_gamma   90.00
#
_symmetry.space_group_name_H-M   'P 1'
#
loop_
_entity.id
_entity.type
_entity.pdbx_description
1 polymer ?
#
loop_
_entity_poly.entity_id
_entity_poly.type
_entity_poly.pdbx_seq_one_letter_code
_entity_poly.pdbx_strand_id
1 'polypeptide(L)'
;MRKKQIYSVVRILVIGAITLFVGSKLTKQNKRSTEFSEFIISIKNNDNKITMKCEKGCAWKQLTYTIKEENKKQTIDEYGMTEFNKNSSKKEKYLANFLIKIEKTDKGLKLNGIEGTAWIELEFSLADNRFQTIDNLGMI
;
A
#
# COMPACT_ATOMS: atom_id res chain seq x y z
N MET A 1 -16.63 -66.22 -45.50
CA MET A 1 -16.46 -65.86 -46.92
C MET A 1 -16.33 -64.34 -47.03
N ARG A 2 -15.18 -63.82 -47.48
CA ARG A 2 -14.87 -62.37 -47.64
C ARG A 2 -15.31 -61.87 -49.02
N LYS A 3 -16.00 -60.74 -49.10
CA LYS A 3 -15.97 -59.74 -50.21
C LYS A 3 -16.56 -58.43 -49.66
N LYS A 4 -16.12 -57.22 -49.97
CA LYS A 4 -14.93 -56.65 -50.62
C LYS A 4 -14.99 -55.17 -50.20
N GLN A 5 -13.83 -54.62 -49.90
CA GLN A 5 -13.58 -53.25 -49.48
C GLN A 5 -13.64 -52.30 -50.70
N ILE A 6 -13.88 -50.99 -50.45
CA ILE A 6 -13.61 -49.84 -51.35
C ILE A 6 -14.69 -49.71 -52.46
N TYR A 7 -15.46 -48.64 -52.68
CA TYR A 7 -15.25 -47.19 -52.83
C TYR A 7 -16.56 -46.48 -52.42
N SER A 8 -16.58 -45.41 -51.63
CA SER A 8 -16.66 -44.05 -52.21
C SER A 8 -16.32 -43.05 -51.11
N VAL A 9 -15.02 -42.84 -50.91
CA VAL A 9 -14.50 -41.50 -50.61
C VAL A 9 -15.21 -40.51 -51.55
N VAL A 10 -15.59 -39.33 -51.07
CA VAL A 10 -16.39 -38.29 -51.77
C VAL A 10 -17.90 -38.37 -51.51
N ARG A 11 -18.30 -37.94 -50.31
CA ARG A 11 -19.52 -37.12 -50.04
C ARG A 11 -19.17 -36.16 -48.89
N ILE A 12 -18.36 -35.14 -49.17
CA ILE A 12 -18.78 -33.75 -49.35
C ILE A 12 -19.55 -33.19 -48.12
N LEU A 13 -18.79 -32.42 -47.34
CA LEU A 13 -19.12 -31.18 -46.62
C LEU A 13 -20.41 -31.16 -45.77
N VAL A 14 -20.25 -31.27 -44.44
CA VAL A 14 -21.03 -30.47 -43.50
C VAL A 14 -20.08 -29.77 -42.53
N ILE A 15 -20.12 -28.46 -42.67
CA ILE A 15 -19.50 -27.38 -41.93
C ILE A 15 -19.75 -27.53 -40.43
N GLY A 16 -18.73 -27.26 -39.62
CA GLY A 16 -18.88 -27.21 -38.16
C GLY A 16 -17.58 -27.01 -37.42
N ALA A 17 -16.80 -25.98 -37.80
CA ALA A 17 -15.69 -25.49 -36.99
C ALA A 17 -16.27 -24.90 -35.69
N ILE A 18 -16.44 -25.73 -34.66
CA ILE A 18 -16.74 -25.26 -33.30
C ILE A 18 -15.41 -25.13 -32.58
N THR A 19 -14.72 -24.02 -32.85
CA THR A 19 -13.65 -23.55 -31.98
C THR A 19 -14.28 -23.13 -30.66
N LEU A 20 -14.01 -23.87 -29.58
CA LEU A 20 -14.31 -23.44 -28.22
C LEU A 20 -13.41 -22.26 -27.85
N PHE A 21 -13.80 -21.06 -28.29
CA PHE A 21 -13.30 -19.82 -27.69
C PHE A 21 -13.91 -19.75 -26.29
N VAL A 22 -13.23 -20.31 -25.30
CA VAL A 22 -13.48 -19.97 -23.90
C VAL A 22 -12.96 -18.54 -23.73
N GLY A 23 -13.81 -17.58 -24.08
CA GLY A 23 -13.58 -16.19 -23.75
C GLY A 23 -13.62 -16.06 -22.24
N SER A 24 -12.46 -16.12 -21.60
CA SER A 24 -12.32 -15.59 -20.25
C SER A 24 -12.74 -14.12 -20.34
N LYS A 25 -13.91 -13.79 -19.78
CA LYS A 25 -14.27 -12.40 -19.54
C LYS A 25 -13.14 -11.82 -18.71
N LEU A 26 -12.31 -10.98 -19.32
CA LEU A 26 -11.49 -10.03 -18.59
C LEU A 26 -12.50 -9.15 -17.86
N THR A 27 -12.81 -9.53 -16.62
CA THR A 27 -13.34 -8.59 -15.66
C THR A 27 -12.28 -7.51 -15.57
N LYS A 28 -12.52 -6.41 -16.29
CA LYS A 28 -11.89 -5.12 -16.01
C LYS A 28 -12.18 -4.91 -14.55
N GLN A 29 -11.23 -5.27 -13.69
CA GLN A 29 -11.30 -4.91 -12.28
C GLN A 29 -11.41 -3.40 -12.33
N ASN A 30 -12.60 -2.89 -12.05
CA ASN A 30 -12.76 -1.49 -11.73
C ASN A 30 -11.97 -1.39 -10.43
N LYS A 31 -10.67 -1.06 -10.55
CA LYS A 31 -9.90 -0.52 -9.45
C LYS A 31 -10.69 0.72 -9.11
N ARG A 32 -11.64 0.56 -8.19
CA ARG A 32 -12.12 1.65 -7.35
C ARG A 32 -10.84 2.06 -6.66
N SER A 33 -10.11 3.00 -7.27
CA SER A 33 -9.09 3.73 -6.56
C SER A 33 -9.90 4.36 -5.46
N THR A 34 -9.88 3.73 -4.29
CA THR A 34 -9.97 4.49 -3.07
C THR A 34 -8.90 5.55 -3.27
N GLU A 35 -9.32 6.75 -3.66
CA GLU A 35 -8.49 7.94 -3.70
C GLU A 35 -8.13 8.24 -2.24
N PHE A 36 -7.33 7.36 -1.63
CA PHE A 36 -6.53 7.75 -0.51
C PHE A 36 -5.59 8.80 -1.08
N SER A 37 -5.73 10.02 -0.58
CA SER A 37 -4.74 11.04 -0.87
C SER A 37 -3.39 10.50 -0.40
N GLU A 38 -2.50 10.30 -1.36
CA GLU A 38 -1.25 9.56 -1.22
C GLU A 38 -0.24 10.38 -0.42
N PHE A 39 0.40 9.74 0.57
CA PHE A 39 1.56 10.31 1.27
C PHE A 39 2.82 9.51 0.93
N ILE A 40 3.97 10.19 1.00
CA ILE A 40 5.29 9.56 0.95
C ILE A 40 6.09 10.19 2.08
N ILE A 41 6.58 9.34 2.99
CA ILE A 41 7.32 9.76 4.18
C ILE A 41 8.57 8.90 4.33
N SER A 42 9.74 9.54 4.40
CA SER A 42 11.01 8.91 4.75
C SER A 42 11.32 9.06 6.24
N ILE A 43 11.59 7.94 6.92
CA ILE A 43 11.81 7.87 8.36
C ILE A 43 13.25 7.46 8.63
N LYS A 44 13.94 8.22 9.47
CA LYS A 44 15.30 7.95 9.94
C LYS A 44 15.31 7.87 11.46
N ASN A 45 16.03 6.88 11.99
CA ASN A 45 16.27 6.75 13.41
C ASN A 45 17.77 6.89 13.69
N ASN A 46 18.14 7.84 14.56
CA ASN A 46 19.49 7.99 15.07
C ASN A 46 19.41 7.98 16.61
N ASP A 47 19.84 6.90 17.24
CA ASP A 47 19.68 6.65 18.67
C ASP A 47 18.22 6.84 19.11
N ASN A 48 17.91 7.95 19.77
CA ASN A 48 16.59 8.30 20.29
C ASN A 48 15.92 9.44 19.51
N LYS A 49 16.51 9.87 18.40
CA LYS A 49 16.01 10.97 17.58
C LYS A 49 15.41 10.39 16.31
N ILE A 50 14.11 10.53 16.17
CA ILE A 50 13.39 10.20 14.94
C ILE A 50 13.31 11.46 14.09
N THR A 51 13.74 11.35 12.83
CA THR A 51 13.59 12.39 11.82
C THR A 51 12.73 11.84 10.69
N MET A 52 11.68 12.57 10.34
CA MET A 52 10.79 12.23 9.24
C MET A 52 10.82 13.34 8.21
N LYS A 53 10.89 12.98 6.93
CA LYS A 53 10.73 13.90 5.81
C LYS A 53 9.48 13.50 5.06
N CYS A 54 8.68 14.48 4.67
CA CYS A 54 7.49 14.23 3.87
C CYS A 54 7.69 14.79 2.46
N GLU A 55 7.77 13.88 1.50
CA GLU A 55 7.92 14.18 0.09
C GLU A 55 6.57 14.56 -0.53
N LYS A 56 5.47 13.94 -0.07
CA LYS A 56 4.11 14.13 -0.58
C LYS A 56 3.06 13.95 0.52
N GLY A 57 1.99 14.75 0.47
CA GLY A 57 0.80 14.53 1.30
C GLY A 57 0.81 15.21 2.67
N CYS A 58 1.84 15.99 3.02
CA CYS A 58 1.89 16.72 4.30
C CYS A 58 2.07 18.23 4.13
N ALA A 59 1.56 18.99 5.10
CA ALA A 59 1.80 20.43 5.24
C ALA A 59 3.22 20.74 5.74
N TRP A 60 3.90 19.73 6.28
CA TRP A 60 5.26 19.81 6.79
C TRP A 60 6.27 19.15 5.84
N LYS A 61 7.50 19.65 5.82
CA LYS A 61 8.62 19.05 5.06
C LYS A 61 9.50 18.14 5.90
N GLN A 62 9.67 18.47 7.17
CA GLN A 62 10.47 17.67 8.09
C GLN A 62 9.91 17.80 9.51
N LEU A 63 9.80 16.67 10.20
CA LEU A 63 9.58 16.59 11.63
C LEU A 63 10.79 15.93 12.29
N THR A 64 11.06 16.32 13.52
CA THR A 64 12.13 15.72 14.31
C THR A 64 11.77 15.80 15.77
N TYR A 65 11.84 14.67 16.45
CA TYR A 65 11.54 14.59 17.87
C TYR A 65 12.45 13.57 18.55
N THR A 66 12.67 13.80 19.84
CA THR A 66 13.46 12.91 20.68
C THR A 66 12.53 12.11 21.57
N ILE A 67 12.80 10.82 21.60
CA ILE A 67 12.08 9.79 22.31
C ILE A 67 12.77 9.69 23.70
N LYS A 68 12.17 10.24 24.79
CA LYS A 68 12.66 10.20 26.20
C LYS A 68 11.85 9.20 27.05
N GLU A 69 12.49 8.35 27.86
CA GLU A 69 11.85 7.12 28.39
C GLU A 69 10.60 7.32 29.26
N GLU A 70 9.79 6.25 29.27
CA GLU A 70 8.38 6.08 29.66
C GLU A 70 7.37 6.96 28.86
N ASN A 71 6.55 6.33 27.99
CA ASN A 71 5.52 6.90 27.09
C ASN A 71 5.88 7.25 25.63
N LYS A 72 6.78 6.50 24.96
CA LYS A 72 7.29 6.90 23.64
C LYS A 72 6.42 6.45 22.46
N LYS A 73 5.21 6.96 22.39
CA LYS A 73 4.40 6.91 21.17
C LYS A 73 4.18 8.34 20.71
N GLN A 74 4.46 8.60 19.44
CA GLN A 74 4.12 9.88 18.82
C GLN A 74 3.10 9.63 17.73
N THR A 75 1.96 10.30 17.82
CA THR A 75 0.96 10.30 16.75
C THR A 75 1.27 11.44 15.79
N ILE A 76 1.16 11.17 14.49
CA ILE A 76 1.49 12.11 13.42
C ILE A 76 0.39 12.05 12.37
N ASP A 77 0.00 13.22 11.90
CA ASP A 77 -0.95 13.44 10.81
C ASP A 77 -0.32 14.31 9.72
N GLU A 78 -1.11 14.70 8.72
CA GLU A 78 -0.71 15.56 7.62
C GLU A 78 -0.27 16.96 8.04
N TYR A 79 -0.66 17.41 9.23
CA TYR A 79 -0.33 18.71 9.78
C TYR A 79 0.86 18.68 10.74
N GLY A 80 1.20 17.53 11.30
CA GLY A 80 2.43 17.34 12.07
C GLY A 80 2.28 16.35 13.22
N MET A 81 3.00 16.61 14.31
CA MET A 81 2.82 15.89 15.57
C MET A 81 1.47 16.25 16.19
N THR A 82 0.68 15.25 16.55
CA THR A 82 -0.70 15.41 17.03
C THR A 82 -1.01 14.46 18.19
N GLU A 83 -2.20 14.60 18.76
CA GLU A 83 -2.75 13.71 19.79
C GLU A 83 -3.69 12.69 19.14
N PHE A 84 -3.79 11.48 19.71
CA PHE A 84 -4.60 10.38 19.16
C PHE A 84 -6.09 10.72 18.96
N ASN A 85 -6.66 11.64 19.76
CA ASN A 85 -8.09 11.99 19.74
C ASN A 85 -8.40 13.34 19.06
N LYS A 86 -7.42 13.95 18.38
CA LYS A 86 -7.66 15.23 17.72
C LYS A 86 -8.30 14.98 16.36
N ASN A 87 -9.61 15.20 16.26
CA ASN A 87 -10.30 15.23 14.97
C ASN A 87 -9.74 16.37 14.12
N SER A 88 -9.01 16.06 13.03
CA SER A 88 -8.67 17.05 12.01
C SER A 88 -9.96 17.38 11.24
N SER A 89 -10.71 18.36 11.75
CA SER A 89 -12.00 18.77 11.18
C SER A 89 -11.88 19.44 9.81
N LYS A 90 -10.66 19.80 9.39
CA LYS A 90 -10.39 20.49 8.13
C LYS A 90 -9.58 19.60 7.21
N LYS A 91 -10.23 19.03 6.19
CA LYS A 91 -9.57 18.25 5.14
C LYS A 91 -9.23 19.17 3.98
N GLU A 92 -7.94 19.40 3.75
CA GLU A 92 -7.48 20.15 2.57
C GLU A 92 -7.22 19.20 1.40
N LYS A 93 -7.72 19.56 0.20
CA LYS A 93 -7.73 18.67 -0.98
C LYS A 93 -6.36 18.14 -1.39
N TYR A 94 -5.27 18.83 -1.03
CA TYR A 94 -3.90 18.50 -1.42
C TYR A 94 -3.11 17.77 -0.33
N LEU A 95 -3.67 17.61 0.86
CA LEU A 95 -3.05 16.87 1.95
C LEU A 95 -3.57 15.44 1.96
N ALA A 96 -2.71 14.51 2.38
CA ALA A 96 -3.13 13.17 2.70
C ALA A 96 -3.98 13.21 3.97
N ASN A 97 -4.97 12.31 4.09
CA ASN A 97 -5.78 12.20 5.31
C ASN A 97 -5.35 10.92 6.01
N PHE A 98 -4.34 11.02 6.87
CA PHE A 98 -3.74 9.87 7.57
C PHE A 98 -3.54 10.14 9.04
N LEU A 99 -3.50 9.06 9.82
CA LEU A 99 -3.12 9.11 11.23
C LEU A 99 -2.25 7.90 11.53
N ILE A 100 -1.00 8.15 11.89
CA ILE A 100 0.00 7.12 12.14
C ILE A 100 0.58 7.32 13.54
N LYS A 101 0.69 6.22 14.29
CA LYS A 101 1.35 6.22 15.60
C LYS A 101 2.69 5.49 15.51
N ILE A 102 3.76 6.18 15.87
CA ILE A 102 5.13 5.69 15.82
C ILE A 102 5.61 5.38 17.24
N GLU A 103 6.16 4.18 17.40
CA GLU A 103 6.68 3.65 18.66
C GLU A 103 8.08 3.07 18.43
N LYS A 104 8.99 3.33 19.36
CA LYS A 104 10.29 2.65 19.38
C LYS A 104 10.16 1.38 20.21
N THR A 105 10.61 0.26 19.66
CA THR A 105 10.62 -1.06 20.30
C THR A 105 12.06 -1.56 20.45
N ASP A 106 12.26 -2.64 21.19
CA ASP A 106 13.57 -3.30 21.31
C ASP A 106 14.10 -3.82 19.96
N LYS A 107 13.20 -4.02 18.98
CA LYS A 107 13.53 -4.53 17.65
C LYS A 107 13.68 -3.45 16.59
N GLY A 108 13.32 -2.20 16.89
CA GLY A 108 13.37 -1.09 15.93
C GLY A 108 12.24 -0.09 16.10
N LEU A 109 11.56 0.21 14.99
CA LEU A 109 10.39 1.08 14.96
C LEU A 109 9.15 0.27 14.61
N LYS A 110 8.07 0.54 15.33
CA LYS A 110 6.72 0.03 15.07
C LYS A 110 5.81 1.19 14.74
N LEU A 111 5.14 1.09 13.60
CA LEU A 111 4.15 2.05 13.13
C LEU A 111 2.79 1.40 13.15
N ASN A 112 1.80 2.10 13.71
CA ASN A 112 0.41 1.65 13.70
C ASN A 112 -0.39 2.61 12.82
N GLY A 113 -1.01 2.08 11.77
CA GLY A 113 -1.90 2.80 10.88
C GLY A 113 -3.28 2.88 11.52
N ILE A 114 -3.76 4.10 11.78
CA ILE A 114 -5.06 4.35 12.39
C ILE A 114 -6.04 4.84 11.33
N GLU A 115 -5.61 5.77 10.48
CA GLU A 115 -6.37 6.27 9.32
C GLU A 115 -5.48 6.41 8.08
N GLY A 116 -6.09 6.35 6.90
CA GLY A 116 -5.42 6.67 5.63
C GLY A 116 -4.37 5.67 5.15
N THR A 117 -4.32 4.48 5.75
CA THR A 117 -3.33 3.43 5.47
C THR A 117 -4.04 2.10 5.17
N ALA A 118 -3.47 1.30 4.27
CA ALA A 118 -3.92 -0.05 3.95
C ALA A 118 -3.37 -1.10 4.94
N TRP A 119 -2.42 -0.70 5.77
CA TRP A 119 -1.75 -1.53 6.76
C TRP A 119 -2.17 -1.08 8.16
N ILE A 120 -2.34 -2.07 9.05
CA ILE A 120 -2.58 -1.82 10.48
C ILE A 120 -1.26 -1.60 11.21
N GLU A 121 -0.21 -2.31 10.78
CA GLU A 121 1.09 -2.32 11.43
C GLU A 121 2.22 -2.48 10.43
N LEU A 122 3.29 -1.73 10.63
CA LEU A 122 4.60 -1.95 10.01
C LEU A 122 5.64 -2.00 11.13
N GLU A 123 6.55 -2.96 11.08
CA GLU A 123 7.68 -3.06 12.01
C GLU A 123 8.96 -3.28 11.22
N PHE A 124 9.98 -2.48 11.51
CA PHE A 124 11.27 -2.56 10.83
C PHE A 124 12.40 -2.01 11.70
N SER A 125 13.60 -2.50 11.47
CA SER A 125 14.82 -1.98 12.06
C SER A 125 15.57 -1.12 11.03
N LEU A 126 16.27 -0.10 11.52
CA LEU A 126 17.13 0.75 10.71
C LEU A 126 18.54 0.66 11.28
N ALA A 127 19.52 0.39 10.41
CA ALA A 127 20.91 0.62 10.76
C ALA A 127 21.18 2.13 10.88
N ASP A 128 22.22 2.50 11.62
CA ASP A 128 22.56 3.90 11.85
C ASP A 128 22.66 4.68 10.54
N ASN A 129 22.11 5.89 10.56
CA ASN A 129 22.11 6.81 9.43
C ASN A 129 21.29 6.34 8.20
N ARG A 130 20.59 5.19 8.26
CA ARG A 130 19.69 4.71 7.20
C ARG A 130 18.26 5.22 7.39
N PHE A 131 17.49 5.16 6.32
CA PHE A 131 16.08 5.53 6.32
C PHE A 131 15.22 4.42 5.69
N GLN A 132 13.95 4.39 6.08
CA GLN A 132 12.90 3.59 5.44
C GLN A 132 11.84 4.56 4.93
N THR A 133 11.40 4.39 3.69
CA THR A 133 10.30 5.17 3.13
C THR A 133 9.01 4.37 3.21
N ILE A 134 7.91 5.04 3.50
CA ILE A 134 6.57 4.45 3.59
C ILE A 134 5.57 5.29 2.79
N ASP A 135 4.53 4.60 2.35
CA ASP A 135 3.33 5.20 1.76
C ASP A 135 2.05 4.59 2.39
N ASN A 136 0.90 4.92 1.81
CA ASN A 136 -0.39 4.41 2.28
C ASN A 136 -0.58 2.90 2.04
N LEU A 137 0.29 2.25 1.26
CA LEU A 137 0.22 0.82 0.93
C LEU A 137 1.26 -0.01 1.71
N GLY A 138 2.35 0.59 2.17
CA GLY A 138 3.34 -0.09 3.02
C GLY A 138 4.71 0.57 3.00
N MET A 139 5.74 -0.28 3.12
CA MET A 139 7.14 0.12 2.94
C MET A 139 7.50 0.08 1.44
N ILE A 140 8.29 1.06 0.99
CA ILE A 140 8.80 1.16 -0.39
C ILE A 140 10.33 1.15 -0.47
#